data_AF-A0A6G9SDI4-F1
#
_entry.id   AF-A0A6G9SDI4-F1
#
_cell.length_a   1.000
_cell.length_b   1.000
_cell.length_c   1.000
_cell.angle_alpha   90.00
_cell.angle_beta   90.00
_cell.angle_gamma   90.00
#
_symmetry.space_group_name_H-M   'P 1'
#
loop_
_entity.id
_entity.type
_entity.pdbx_description
1 polymer ?
#
loop_
_entity_poly.entity_id
_entity_poly.type
_entity_poly.pdbx_seq_one_letter_code
_entity_poly.pdbx_strand_id
1 'polypeptide(L)'
;MSQHREIFNQLLLAFDYSAKQVSAWTGIHESRLSRFRTNKLDLEAGEFFDLLAQMPKEFQDSFWLKIREGETSWRMRVLFASHSEVEEILKGLTERWASSVDQSKMAS
;
A
#
# COMPACT_ATOMS: atom_id res chain seq x y z
N MET A 1 -0.76 1.38 9.18
CA MET A 1 0.64 1.85 9.34
C MET A 1 1.70 0.80 9.05
N SER A 2 1.51 -0.50 9.35
CA SER A 2 2.57 -1.53 9.18
C SER A 2 3.11 -1.62 7.75
N GLN A 3 2.24 -1.76 6.74
CA GLN A 3 2.64 -1.89 5.33
C GLN A 3 3.34 -0.64 4.79
N HIS A 4 2.85 0.55 5.14
CA HIS A 4 3.44 1.82 4.69
C HIS A 4 4.86 1.98 5.24
N ARG A 5 5.05 1.69 6.53
CA ARG A 5 6.39 1.69 7.15
C ARG A 5 7.31 0.64 6.53
N GLU A 6 6.79 -0.54 6.22
CA GLU A 6 7.56 -1.62 5.61
C GLU A 6 8.07 -1.23 4.22
N ILE A 7 7.19 -0.71 3.36
CA ILE A 7 7.56 -0.17 2.04
C ILE A 7 8.57 0.96 2.20
N PHE A 8 8.35 1.87 3.15
CA PHE A 8 9.28 2.96 3.44
C PHE A 8 10.68 2.44 3.82
N ASN A 9 10.76 1.45 4.72
CA ASN A 9 12.02 0.84 5.14
C ASN A 9 12.73 0.11 3.98
N GLN A 10 11.99 -0.60 3.13
CA GLN A 10 12.55 -1.26 1.95
C GLN A 10 13.16 -0.26 0.98
N LEU A 11 12.48 0.86 0.74
CA LEU A 11 12.99 1.90 -0.15
C LEU A 11 14.20 2.61 0.42
N LEU A 12 14.27 2.83 1.74
CA LEU A 12 15.48 3.38 2.36
C LEU A 12 16.72 2.52 2.07
N LEU A 13 16.56 1.19 2.08
CA LEU A 13 17.65 0.27 1.74
C LEU A 13 17.95 0.29 0.23
N ALA A 14 16.93 0.33 -0.61
CA ALA A 14 17.10 0.32 -2.07
C ALA A 14 17.82 1.58 -2.59
N PHE A 15 17.59 2.73 -1.97
CA PHE A 15 18.21 4.01 -2.32
C PHE A 15 19.51 4.30 -1.53
N ASP A 16 19.92 3.39 -0.63
CA ASP A 16 21.05 3.57 0.28
C ASP A 16 20.99 4.87 1.10
N TYR A 17 19.79 5.21 1.59
CA TYR A 17 19.56 6.42 2.38
C TYR A 17 19.83 6.17 3.86
N SER A 18 20.81 6.89 4.39
CA SER A 18 21.14 6.89 5.81
C SER A 18 20.10 7.65 6.64
N ALA A 19 19.97 7.30 7.93
CA ALA A 19 19.11 8.02 8.87
C ALA A 19 19.45 9.52 8.96
N LYS A 20 20.74 9.85 8.80
CA LYS A 20 21.24 11.23 8.79
C LYS A 20 20.72 12.03 7.59
N GLN A 21 20.72 11.43 6.39
CA GLN A 21 20.18 12.08 5.19
C GLN A 21 18.67 12.31 5.32
N VAL A 22 17.93 11.29 5.77
CA VAL A 22 16.48 11.41 5.98
C VAL A 22 16.15 12.46 7.03
N SER A 23 16.90 12.49 8.14
CA SER A 23 16.77 13.53 9.18
C SER A 23 17.02 14.93 8.62
N ALA A 24 18.05 15.10 7.77
CA ALA A 24 18.36 16.37 7.14
C ALA A 24 17.26 16.86 6.18
N TRP A 25 16.60 15.96 5.45
CA TRP A 25 15.51 16.32 4.53
C TRP A 25 14.19 16.60 5.25
N THR A 26 13.89 15.83 6.29
CA THR A 26 12.56 15.81 6.93
C THR A 26 12.46 16.67 8.19
N GLY A 27 13.61 17.08 8.75
CA GLY A 27 13.71 17.72 10.06
C GLY A 27 13.40 16.79 11.25
N ILE A 28 13.13 15.51 11.00
CA ILE A 28 12.84 14.53 12.05
C ILE A 28 14.14 14.02 12.65
N HIS A 29 14.29 14.24 13.96
CA HIS A 29 15.47 13.79 14.70
C HIS A 29 15.73 12.27 14.51
N GLU A 30 17.00 11.90 14.31
CA GLU A 30 17.42 10.53 14.00
C GLU A 30 16.90 9.48 14.99
N SER A 31 16.85 9.82 16.28
CA SER A 31 16.32 8.93 17.32
C SER A 31 14.83 8.64 17.14
N ARG A 32 14.03 9.64 16.74
CA ARG A 32 12.60 9.48 16.46
C ARG A 32 12.38 8.65 15.20
N LEU A 33 13.15 8.94 14.14
CA LEU A 33 13.14 8.15 12.92
C LEU A 33 13.51 6.69 13.17
N SER A 34 14.57 6.44 13.95
CA SER A 34 15.01 5.08 14.31
C SER A 34 13.93 4.32 15.09
N ARG A 35 13.28 4.96 16.06
CA ARG A 35 12.16 4.37 16.80
C ARG A 35 10.96 4.07 15.90
N PHE A 36 10.65 4.97 14.97
CA PHE A 36 9.61 4.74 13.95
C PHE A 36 9.93 3.49 13.12
N ARG A 37 11.12 3.44 12.53
CA ARG A 37 11.58 2.34 11.67
C ARG A 37 11.57 0.98 12.37
N THR A 38 11.84 0.95 13.67
CA THR A 38 11.92 -0.27 14.50
C THR A 38 10.61 -0.63 15.21
N ASN A 39 9.48 0.00 14.85
CA ASN A 39 8.19 -0.25 15.47
C ASN A 39 8.14 0.05 16.99
N LYS A 40 9.05 0.90 17.49
CA LYS A 40 9.09 1.37 18.89
C LYS A 40 8.37 2.72 19.08
N LEU A 41 7.86 3.26 18.00
CA LEU A 41 7.07 4.48 17.91
C LEU A 41 6.27 4.40 16.61
N ASP A 42 5.00 4.76 16.65
CA ASP A 42 4.22 4.99 15.44
C ASP A 42 4.12 6.50 15.22
N LEU A 43 4.29 6.91 13.97
CA LEU A 43 3.95 8.27 13.55
C LEU A 43 2.46 8.30 13.22
N GLU A 44 1.81 9.43 13.48
CA GLU A 44 0.45 9.64 12.99
C GLU A 44 0.43 9.72 11.45
N ALA A 45 -0.74 9.54 10.85
CA ALA A 45 -0.89 9.55 9.39
C ALA A 45 -0.38 10.85 8.76
N GLY A 46 -0.75 12.00 9.32
CA GLY A 46 -0.26 13.31 8.86
C GLY A 46 1.26 13.40 8.94
N GLU A 47 1.84 13.07 10.09
CA GLU A 47 3.29 13.12 10.30
C GLU A 47 4.07 12.21 9.33
N PHE A 48 3.52 11.03 9.02
CA PHE A 48 4.14 10.13 8.05
C PHE A 48 4.07 10.68 6.62
N PHE A 49 2.95 11.28 6.22
CA PHE A 49 2.84 11.88 4.89
C PHE A 49 3.70 13.13 4.75
N ASP A 50 3.82 13.94 5.79
CA ASP A 50 4.72 15.09 5.82
C ASP A 50 6.19 14.66 5.71
N LEU A 51 6.55 13.57 6.38
CA LEU A 51 7.86 12.93 6.24
C LEU A 51 8.09 12.50 4.78
N LEU A 52 7.13 11.76 4.19
CA LEU A 52 7.26 11.25 2.82
C LEU A 52 7.35 12.40 1.80
N ALA A 53 6.56 13.46 1.96
CA ALA A 53 6.55 14.61 1.06
C ALA A 53 7.89 15.36 1.01
N GLN A 54 8.70 15.24 2.06
CA GLN A 54 10.04 15.84 2.13
C GLN A 54 11.16 14.94 1.59
N MET A 55 10.86 13.68 1.24
CA MET A 55 11.83 12.78 0.63
C MET A 55 12.13 13.19 -0.83
N PRO A 56 13.26 12.75 -1.42
CA PRO A 56 13.53 12.95 -2.84
C PRO A 56 12.38 12.45 -3.73
N LYS A 57 12.10 13.15 -4.83
CA LYS A 57 10.94 12.86 -5.70
C LYS A 57 10.92 11.41 -6.21
N GLU A 58 12.06 10.87 -6.61
CA GLU A 58 12.22 9.49 -7.07
C GLU A 58 11.83 8.46 -6.01
N PHE A 59 12.12 8.76 -4.74
CA PHE A 59 11.73 7.95 -3.60
C PHE A 59 10.21 8.00 -3.39
N GLN A 60 9.61 9.19 -3.48
CA GLN A 60 8.15 9.35 -3.37
C GLN A 60 7.42 8.58 -4.48
N ASP A 61 7.86 8.74 -5.72
CA ASP A 61 7.27 8.06 -6.88
C ASP A 61 7.36 6.54 -6.72
N SER A 62 8.51 6.03 -6.27
CA SER A 62 8.73 4.62 -5.99
C SER A 62 7.87 4.10 -4.82
N PHE A 63 7.65 4.92 -3.80
CA PHE A 63 6.76 4.60 -2.68
C PHE A 63 5.33 4.40 -3.15
N TRP A 64 4.79 5.37 -3.90
CA TRP A 64 3.42 5.29 -4.41
C TRP A 64 3.24 4.18 -5.44
N LEU A 65 4.26 3.90 -6.25
CA LEU A 65 4.26 2.75 -7.14
C LEU A 65 4.15 1.44 -6.34
N LYS A 66 4.98 1.25 -5.31
CA LYS A 66 4.92 0.05 -4.45
C LYS A 66 3.62 -0.10 -3.68
N ILE A 67 3.01 1.00 -3.25
CA ILE A 67 1.67 0.97 -2.64
C ILE A 67 0.65 0.45 -3.66
N ARG A 68 0.65 1.00 -4.87
CA ARG A 68 -0.26 0.59 -5.97
C ARG A 68 0.02 -0.83 -6.48
N GLU A 69 1.27 -1.28 -6.44
CA GLU A 69 1.67 -2.65 -6.80
C GLU A 69 1.34 -3.66 -5.70
N GLY A 70 1.50 -3.29 -4.42
CA GLY A 70 1.02 -4.08 -3.28
C GLY A 70 -0.50 -4.22 -3.29
N GLU A 71 -1.19 -3.23 -3.86
CA GLU A 71 -2.59 -3.29 -4.25
C GLU A 71 -2.82 -3.99 -5.60
N THR A 72 -1.94 -4.93 -6.04
CA THR A 72 -1.98 -5.55 -7.39
C THR A 72 -3.42 -5.77 -7.83
N SER A 73 -3.85 -4.84 -8.68
CA SER A 73 -5.26 -4.55 -8.90
C SER A 73 -5.99 -5.82 -9.29
N TRP A 74 -7.24 -6.00 -8.85
CA TRP A 74 -8.10 -7.05 -9.39
C TRP A 74 -8.08 -7.07 -10.92
N ARG A 75 -7.86 -5.92 -11.57
CA ARG A 75 -7.67 -5.79 -13.02
C ARG A 75 -6.43 -6.52 -13.52
N MET A 76 -5.29 -6.40 -12.84
CA MET A 76 -4.08 -7.15 -13.18
C MET A 76 -4.29 -8.65 -12.93
N ARG A 77 -4.97 -9.01 -11.83
CA ARG A 77 -5.31 -10.41 -11.53
C ARG A 77 -6.19 -11.03 -12.62
N VAL A 78 -7.17 -10.28 -13.14
CA VAL A 78 -8.01 -10.72 -14.26
C VAL A 78 -7.26 -10.73 -15.59
N LEU A 79 -6.40 -9.76 -15.85
CA LEU A 79 -5.61 -9.70 -17.10
C LEU A 79 -4.60 -10.85 -17.25
N PHE A 80 -4.10 -11.38 -16.13
CA PHE A 80 -3.17 -12.51 -16.13
C PHE A 80 -3.82 -13.84 -15.73
N ALA A 81 -5.13 -13.86 -15.46
CA ALA A 81 -5.85 -15.08 -15.13
C ALA A 81 -5.90 -16.02 -16.35
N SER A 82 -5.78 -17.32 -16.08
CA SER A 82 -6.07 -18.36 -17.06
C SER A 82 -7.56 -18.37 -17.44
N HIS A 83 -7.89 -19.00 -18.57
CA HIS A 83 -9.28 -19.10 -19.03
C HIS A 83 -10.19 -19.76 -17.99
N SER A 84 -9.71 -20.80 -17.28
CA SER A 84 -10.46 -21.47 -16.22
C SER A 84 -10.68 -20.58 -14.99
N GLU A 85 -9.68 -19.78 -14.60
CA GLU A 85 -9.82 -18.84 -13.48
C GLU A 85 -10.81 -17.72 -13.83
N VAL A 86 -10.80 -17.24 -15.07
CA VAL A 86 -11.79 -16.26 -15.54
C VAL A 86 -13.20 -16.86 -15.49
N GLU A 87 -13.37 -18.11 -15.91
CA GLU A 87 -14.66 -18.80 -15.87
C GLU A 87 -15.19 -18.95 -14.43
N GLU A 88 -14.34 -19.36 -13.49
CA GLU A 88 -14.71 -19.45 -12.07
C GLU A 88 -15.09 -18.10 -11.47
N ILE A 89 -14.34 -17.04 -11.79
CA ILE A 89 -14.63 -15.67 -11.34
C ILE A 89 -15.99 -15.22 -11.86
N LEU A 90 -16.27 -15.42 -13.15
CA LEU A 90 -17.54 -15.04 -13.76
C LEU A 90 -18.71 -15.82 -13.16
N LYS A 91 -18.53 -17.11 -12.90
CA LYS A 91 -19.53 -17.96 -12.26
C LYS A 91 -19.86 -17.48 -10.84
N GLY A 92 -18.83 -17.26 -10.01
CA GLY A 92 -19.03 -16.76 -8.64
C GLY A 92 -19.69 -15.38 -8.59
N LEU A 93 -19.37 -14.49 -9.52
CA LEU A 93 -20.02 -13.17 -9.64
C LEU A 93 -21.50 -13.31 -10.04
N THR A 94 -21.81 -14.21 -10.97
CA THR A 94 -23.18 -14.46 -11.44
C THR A 94 -24.04 -15.05 -10.32
N GLU A 95 -23.53 -16.03 -9.59
CA GLU A 95 -24.23 -16.66 -8.46
C GLU A 95 -24.51 -15.66 -7.33
N ARG A 96 -23.53 -14.82 -7.00
CA ARG A 96 -23.70 -13.74 -6.02
C ARG A 96 -24.75 -12.73 -6.46
N TRP A 97 -24.75 -12.34 -7.73
CA TRP A 97 -25.72 -11.40 -8.28
C TRP A 97 -27.14 -11.98 -8.22
N ALA A 98 -27.33 -13.22 -8.69
CA ALA A 98 -28.61 -13.91 -8.64
C ALA A 98 -29.15 -13.99 -7.19
N SER A 99 -28.30 -14.38 -6.24
CA SER A 99 -28.66 -14.46 -4.82
C SER A 99 -29.08 -13.09 -4.24
N SER A 100 -28.44 -12.00 -4.67
CA SER A 100 -28.77 -10.64 -4.23
C SER A 100 -30.11 -10.15 -4.79
N VAL A 101 -30.45 -10.53 -6.03
CA VAL A 101 -31.72 -10.15 -6.67
C VAL A 101 -32.89 -10.88 -6.01
N ASP A 102 -32.73 -12.15 -5.66
CA ASP A 102 -33.80 -12.93 -5.02
C ASP A 102 -34.11 -12.45 -3.60
N GLN A 103 -33.08 -12.05 -2.83
CA GLN A 103 -33.28 -11.44 -1.52
C GLN A 103 -34.01 -10.08 -1.61
N SER A 104 -33.74 -9.31 -2.66
CA SER A 104 -34.39 -8.00 -2.87
C SER A 104 -35.87 -8.17 -3.25
N LYS A 105 -36.22 -9.24 -3.98
CA LYS A 105 -37.61 -9.58 -4.32
C LYS A 105 -38.42 -10.14 -3.15
N MET A 106 -37.78 -10.81 -2.19
CA MET A 106 -38.45 -11.30 -0.97
C MET A 106 -38.69 -10.23 0.09
N ALA A 107 -38.02 -9.07 -0.02
CA ALA A 107 -38.12 -7.95 0.90
C ALA A 107 -39.08 -6.83 0.42
N SER A 108 -39.71 -6.98 -0.75
CA SER A 108 -40.75 -6.10 -1.31
C SER A 108 -42.10 -6.79 -1.32
#